data_AF-A0A1Q3TNI7-F1
#
_entry.id   AF-A0A1Q3TNI7-F1
#
_cell.length_a   1.000
_cell.length_b   1.000
_cell.length_c   1.000
_cell.angle_alpha   90.00
_cell.angle_beta   90.00
_cell.angle_gamma   90.00
#
_symmetry.space_group_name_H-M   'P 1'
#
loop_
_entity.id
_entity.type
_entity.pdbx_description
1 polymer ?
#
loop_
_entity_poly.entity_id
_entity_poly.type
_entity_poly.pdbx_seq_one_letter_code
_entity_poly.pdbx_strand_id
1 'polypeptide(L)'
;MSYQIFDTGSSLRFVNDDGFFYLMKHHIRSIRYVPDNLLRIDTGCCMHSIYIQADHVTQPANWGAEDLASILNNWMTLFLQGYPPDITPPVE
;
A
#
# COMPACT_ATOMS: atom_id res chain seq x y z
N MET A 1 18.27 -2.36 -1.05
CA MET A 1 17.45 -3.42 -1.66
C MET A 1 16.18 -2.77 -2.15
N SER A 2 15.90 -2.88 -3.43
CA SER A 2 14.64 -2.37 -4.01
C SER A 2 13.48 -3.28 -3.65
N TYR A 3 12.29 -2.72 -3.50
CA TYR A 3 11.05 -3.46 -3.34
C TYR A 3 9.93 -2.88 -4.18
N GLN A 4 9.02 -3.75 -4.57
CA GLN A 4 7.81 -3.44 -5.31
C GLN A 4 6.60 -3.64 -4.39
N ILE A 5 5.64 -2.72 -4.47
CA ILE A 5 4.41 -2.73 -3.70
C ILE A 5 3.26 -2.76 -4.69
N PHE A 6 2.42 -3.78 -4.59
CA PHE A 6 1.25 -3.96 -5.44
C PHE A 6 -0.03 -3.91 -4.60
N ASP A 7 -1.06 -3.28 -5.15
CA ASP A 7 -2.40 -3.44 -4.64
C ASP A 7 -3.01 -4.76 -5.17
N THR A 8 -3.34 -5.69 -4.27
CA THR A 8 -4.03 -6.94 -4.58
C THR A 8 -5.48 -6.93 -4.09
N GLY A 9 -6.01 -5.73 -3.84
CA GLY A 9 -7.37 -5.47 -3.43
C GLY A 9 -7.56 -5.48 -1.93
N SER A 10 -7.62 -6.65 -1.31
CA SER A 10 -7.78 -6.79 0.16
C SER A 10 -6.47 -6.58 0.94
N SER A 11 -5.34 -6.55 0.24
CA SER A 11 -4.00 -6.50 0.81
C SER A 11 -3.04 -5.71 -0.08
N LEU A 12 -1.93 -5.30 0.52
CA LEU A 12 -0.75 -4.80 -0.17
C LEU A 12 0.28 -5.94 -0.23
N ARG A 13 0.78 -6.24 -1.42
CA ARG A 13 1.85 -7.23 -1.61
C ARG A 13 3.18 -6.51 -1.74
N PHE A 14 4.10 -6.82 -0.83
CA PHE A 14 5.48 -6.34 -0.85
C PHE A 14 6.36 -7.43 -1.44
N VAL A 15 7.19 -7.10 -2.43
CA VAL A 15 8.06 -8.04 -3.14
C VAL A 15 9.47 -7.48 -3.19
N ASN A 16 10.45 -8.29 -2.87
CA ASN A 16 11.88 -8.02 -3.05
C ASN A 16 12.59 -9.28 -3.59
N ASP A 17 13.90 -9.21 -3.78
CA ASP A 17 14.70 -10.33 -4.30
C ASP A 17 14.66 -11.56 -3.37
N ASP A 18 14.48 -11.35 -2.06
CA ASP A 18 14.46 -12.39 -1.04
C ASP A 18 13.09 -13.05 -0.86
N GLY A 19 12.03 -12.49 -1.44
CA GLY A 19 10.69 -13.04 -1.36
C GLY A 19 9.58 -12.00 -1.38
N PHE A 20 8.46 -12.35 -0.74
CA PHE A 20 7.31 -11.45 -0.64
C PHE A 20 6.55 -11.65 0.67
N PHE A 21 5.82 -10.61 1.08
CA PHE A 21 4.84 -10.72 2.15
C PHE A 21 3.59 -9.90 1.83
N TYR A 22 2.49 -10.23 2.51
CA TYR A 22 1.22 -9.52 2.39
C TYR A 22 0.93 -8.73 3.66
N LEU A 23 0.51 -7.48 3.48
CA LEU A 23 -0.08 -6.66 4.53
C LEU A 23 -1.56 -6.48 4.24
N MET A 24 -2.41 -7.06 5.09
CA MET A 24 -3.85 -6.92 4.92
C MET A 24 -4.29 -5.48 5.18
N LYS A 25 -5.08 -4.89 4.26
CA LYS A 25 -5.51 -3.49 4.37
C LYS A 25 -6.33 -3.24 5.64
N HIS A 26 -7.17 -4.18 6.03
CA HIS A 26 -7.95 -4.08 7.28
C HIS A 26 -7.11 -4.07 8.57
N HIS A 27 -5.81 -4.42 8.50
CA HIS A 27 -4.89 -4.27 9.62
C HIS A 27 -4.18 -2.91 9.65
N ILE A 28 -4.24 -2.12 8.57
CA ILE A 28 -3.58 -0.83 8.47
C ILE A 28 -4.41 0.22 9.21
N ARG A 29 -3.82 0.86 10.21
CA ARG A 29 -4.45 1.96 10.96
C ARG A 29 -4.13 3.33 10.38
N SER A 30 -2.89 3.53 9.92
CA SER A 30 -2.49 4.79 9.28
C SER A 30 -1.26 4.60 8.41
N ILE A 31 -1.17 5.43 7.37
CA ILE A 31 -0.02 5.54 6.47
C ILE A 31 0.40 7.00 6.42
N ARG A 32 1.62 7.30 6.85
CA ARG A 32 2.15 8.68 6.86
C ARG A 32 3.61 8.72 6.46
N TYR A 33 3.99 9.82 5.82
CA TYR A 33 5.41 10.13 5.66
C TYR A 33 6.01 10.53 7.01
N VAL A 34 7.32 10.32 7.15
CA VAL A 34 8.16 10.80 8.24
C VAL A 34 9.45 11.38 7.62
N PRO A 35 10.22 12.20 8.36
CA PRO A 35 11.49 12.74 7.86
C PRO A 35 12.42 11.66 7.29
N ASP A 36 13.40 12.09 6.48
CA ASP A 36 14.39 11.23 5.83
C ASP A 36 13.83 10.30 4.73
N ASN A 37 12.80 10.77 4.01
CA ASN A 37 12.18 10.06 2.89
C ASN A 37 11.67 8.66 3.27
N LEU A 38 11.18 8.56 4.50
CA LEU A 38 10.64 7.35 5.09
C LEU A 38 9.12 7.41 5.13
N LEU A 39 8.51 6.26 4.88
CA LEU A 39 7.08 6.02 5.02
C LEU A 39 6.88 5.11 6.24
N ARG A 40 5.96 5.51 7.12
CA ARG A 40 5.53 4.72 8.27
C ARG A 40 4.11 4.23 8.09
N ILE A 41 3.94 2.92 8.14
CA ILE A 41 2.64 2.24 8.14
C ILE A 41 2.40 1.68 9.54
N ASP A 42 1.46 2.24 10.28
CA ASP A 42 1.05 1.69 11.56
C ASP A 42 0.00 0.61 11.34
N THR A 43 0.22 -0.56 11.93
CA THR A 43 -0.75 -1.66 11.89
C THR A 43 -1.38 -1.87 13.26
N GLY A 44 -2.61 -2.39 13.27
CA GLY A 44 -3.35 -2.71 14.48
C GLY A 44 -3.04 -4.09 15.08
N CYS A 45 -2.17 -4.88 14.44
CA CYS A 45 -1.71 -6.20 14.90
C CYS A 45 -0.25 -6.11 15.36
N CYS A 46 0.21 -7.19 15.99
CA CYS A 46 1.51 -7.86 15.84
C CYS A 46 2.73 -7.06 15.35
N MET A 47 2.68 -6.45 14.16
CA MET A 47 3.68 -5.49 13.67
C MET A 47 3.24 -4.05 13.98
N HIS A 48 3.66 -3.47 15.11
CA HIS A 48 3.25 -2.12 15.52
C HIS A 48 3.41 -1.08 14.40
N SER A 49 4.56 -1.08 13.72
CA SER A 49 4.84 -0.18 12.62
C SER A 49 5.78 -0.83 11.60
N ILE A 50 5.53 -0.59 10.32
CA ILE A 50 6.41 -0.94 9.21
C ILE A 50 7.01 0.37 8.68
N TYR A 51 8.33 0.36 8.47
CA TYR A 51 9.05 1.51 7.92
C TYR A 51 9.62 1.15 6.55
N ILE A 52 9.41 2.05 5.59
CA ILE A 52 9.74 1.86 4.19
C ILE A 52 10.48 3.10 3.71
N GLN A 53 11.66 2.93 3.14
CA GLN A 53 12.38 3.98 2.44
C GLN A 53 11.83 4.15 1.02
N ALA A 54 11.36 5.34 0.67
CA ALA A 54 10.66 5.55 -0.58
C ALA A 54 11.58 5.40 -1.81
N ASP A 55 12.85 5.81 -1.70
CA ASP A 55 13.86 5.64 -2.76
C ASP A 55 14.13 4.18 -3.15
N HIS A 56 13.77 3.24 -2.28
CA HIS A 56 13.87 1.81 -2.56
C HIS A 56 12.59 1.23 -3.19
N VAL A 57 11.49 1.97 -3.23
CA VAL A 57 10.27 1.55 -3.92
C VAL A 57 10.43 1.82 -5.42
N THR A 58 10.54 0.75 -6.20
CA THR A 58 10.61 0.86 -7.68
C THR A 58 9.24 0.77 -8.34
N GLN A 59 8.25 0.23 -7.65
CA GLN A 59 6.86 0.18 -8.06
C GLN A 59 5.96 0.28 -6.81
N PRO A 60 4.93 1.14 -6.76
CA PRO A 60 4.56 2.11 -7.80
C PRO A 60 5.66 3.16 -7.99
N ALA A 61 5.71 3.74 -9.21
CA ALA A 61 6.57 4.90 -9.44
C ALA A 61 6.14 6.01 -8.48
N ASN A 62 7.12 6.58 -7.78
CA ASN A 62 6.89 7.62 -6.78
C ASN A 62 8.03 8.64 -6.82
N TRP A 63 7.76 9.86 -6.34
CA TRP A 63 8.76 10.94 -6.24
C TRP A 63 9.26 11.18 -4.81
N GLY A 64 9.04 10.22 -3.91
CA GLY A 64 9.41 10.32 -2.49
C GLY A 64 8.30 9.83 -1.56
N ALA A 65 8.55 9.90 -0.26
CA ALA A 65 7.69 9.31 0.77
C ALA A 65 6.31 9.95 0.86
N GLU A 66 6.19 11.25 0.58
CA GLU A 66 4.89 11.94 0.56
C GLU A 66 4.01 11.42 -0.58
N ASP A 67 4.56 11.31 -1.78
CA ASP A 67 3.86 10.81 -2.96
C ASP A 67 3.50 9.31 -2.79
N LEU A 68 4.45 8.52 -2.31
CA LEU A 68 4.20 7.13 -1.96
C LEU A 68 3.10 6.99 -0.90
N ALA A 69 3.09 7.84 0.13
CA ALA A 69 2.03 7.86 1.14
C ALA A 69 0.67 8.16 0.49
N SER A 70 0.61 9.13 -0.42
CA SER A 70 -0.62 9.48 -1.16
C SER A 70 -1.14 8.29 -1.96
N ILE A 71 -0.27 7.62 -2.72
CA ILE A 71 -0.64 6.44 -3.54
C ILE A 71 -1.22 5.32 -2.65
N LEU A 72 -0.54 4.97 -1.57
CA LEU A 72 -1.00 3.89 -0.68
C LEU A 72 -2.29 4.26 0.05
N ASN A 73 -2.45 5.53 0.46
CA ASN A 73 -3.70 6.02 1.06
C ASN A 73 -4.87 5.99 0.06
N ASN A 74 -4.61 6.26 -1.23
CA ASN A 74 -5.63 6.13 -2.26
C ASN A 74 -6.10 4.66 -2.40
N TRP A 75 -5.18 3.69 -2.42
CA TRP A 75 -5.52 2.26 -2.44
C TRP A 75 -6.30 1.81 -1.20
N MET A 76 -5.98 2.38 -0.03
CA MET A 76 -6.76 2.17 1.20
C MET A 76 -8.17 2.74 1.09
N THR A 77 -8.29 3.95 0.54
CA THR A 77 -9.58 4.62 0.37
C THR A 77 -10.49 3.83 -0.56
N LEU A 78 -9.98 3.37 -1.71
CA LEU A 78 -10.73 2.53 -2.65
C LEU A 78 -11.22 1.23 -1.99
N PHE A 79 -10.37 0.59 -1.18
CA PHE A 79 -10.76 -0.60 -0.43
C PHE A 79 -11.90 -0.33 0.57
N LEU A 80 -11.82 0.77 1.32
CA LEU A 80 -12.82 1.13 2.34
C LEU A 80 -14.17 1.55 1.74
N GLN A 81 -14.16 2.14 0.54
CA GLN A 81 -15.39 2.50 -0.19
C GLN A 81 -16.11 1.27 -0.78
N GLY A 82 -15.45 0.11 -0.83
CA GLY A 82 -15.90 -1.05 -1.56
C GLY A 82 -15.66 -0.90 -3.06
N TYR A 83 -15.57 -2.02 -3.78
CA TYR A 83 -15.52 -1.97 -5.23
C TYR A 83 -16.91 -1.55 -5.75
N PRO A 84 -17.00 -0.64 -6.73
CA PRO A 84 -18.27 -0.37 -7.38
C PRO A 84 -18.85 -1.71 -7.87
N PRO A 85 -20.15 -1.94 -7.68
CA PRO A 85 -20.78 -3.16 -8.17
C PRO A 85 -20.50 -3.26 -9.67
N ASP A 86 -20.15 -4.46 -10.12
CA ASP A 86 -19.85 -4.75 -11.52
C ASP A 86 -21.07 -4.31 -12.35
N ILE A 87 -20.93 -3.20 -13.07
CA ILE A 87 -21.97 -2.70 -13.98
C ILE A 87 -21.84 -3.53 -15.26
N THR A 88 -22.10 -4.83 -15.17
CA THR A 88 -22.37 -5.63 -16.36
C THR A 88 -23.66 -5.06 -16.96
N PRO A 89 -23.63 -4.47 -18.17
CA PRO A 89 -24.87 -4.05 -18.83
C PRO A 89 -25.77 -5.28 -18.97
N PRO A 90 -27.10 -5.13 -18.80
CA PRO A 90 -28.01 -6.25 -19.01
C PRO A 90 -27.80 -6.77 -20.44
N VAL A 91 -27.63 -8.09 -20.55
CA VAL A 91 -27.61 -8.79 -21.83
C VAL A 91 -29.03 -8.67 -22.39
N GLU A 92 -29.22 -7.85 -23.42
CA GLU A 92 -30.43 -7.83 -24.25
C GLU A 92 -30.51 -9.07 -25.15
#